data_AF-E1BC52-F1
#
_entry.id   AF-E1BC52-F1
#
_cell.length_a   1.000
_cell.length_b   1.000
_cell.length_c   1.000
_cell.angle_alpha   90.00
_cell.angle_beta   90.00
_cell.angle_gamma   90.00
#
_symmetry.space_group_name_H-M   'P 1'
#
loop_
_entity.id
_entity.type
_entity.pdbx_description
1 polymer ?
#
loop_
_entity_poly.entity_id
_entity_poly.type
_entity_poly.pdbx_seq_one_letter_code
_entity_poly.pdbx_strand_id
1 'polypeptide(L)'
;MAEDLDELLDEVESKFCRPDPLRLGTVERPRGGGGGFFGHDQNRAEAKENLRSAETFEKEDDLDSLINEIFEEPHFDKKHFKLKSKSSGNTSVRASIQGLGKSCSPVYIGGSTVPCGIGTNASPRACDHLRCTACDFWVESYDDYRWDKSCDYLFFRNNMPEFHKLKTKLVKKKGTRAYACQCSWKAVEELTDLQTDHQLRWVCGKH
;
A
#
# COMPACT_ATOMS: atom_id res chain seq x y z
N MET A 1 45.90 9.91 0.70
CA MET A 1 44.88 8.89 0.33
C MET A 1 43.46 9.47 0.37
N ALA A 2 43.15 10.43 1.24
CA ALA A 2 41.86 11.13 1.18
C ALA A 2 41.80 12.16 0.03
N GLU A 3 42.91 12.84 -0.28
CA GLU A 3 42.95 13.88 -1.34
C GLU A 3 42.62 13.32 -2.74
N ASP A 4 42.94 12.06 -3.00
CA ASP A 4 42.70 11.39 -4.28
C ASP A 4 41.20 11.12 -4.51
N LEU A 5 40.40 10.99 -3.44
CA LEU A 5 38.95 10.75 -3.53
C LEU A 5 38.18 12.04 -3.80
N ASP A 6 38.61 13.15 -3.18
CA ASP A 6 37.98 14.47 -3.38
C ASP A 6 38.18 14.95 -4.82
N GLU A 7 39.38 14.76 -5.38
CA GLU A 7 39.67 15.12 -6.78
C GLU A 7 38.84 14.29 -7.79
N LEU A 8 38.53 13.03 -7.45
CA LEU A 8 37.60 12.18 -8.19
C LEU A 8 36.15 12.67 -8.11
N LEU A 9 35.70 13.17 -6.95
CA LEU A 9 34.36 13.73 -6.78
C LEU A 9 34.19 15.05 -7.56
N ASP A 10 35.19 15.92 -7.52
CA ASP A 10 35.23 17.16 -8.29
C ASP A 10 35.22 16.89 -9.81
N GLU A 11 35.97 15.87 -10.28
CA GLU A 11 35.92 15.46 -11.68
C GLU A 11 34.50 15.03 -12.08
N VAL A 12 33.84 14.20 -11.25
CA VAL A 12 32.47 13.75 -11.51
C VAL A 12 31.47 14.91 -11.52
N GLU A 13 31.56 15.85 -10.58
CA GLU A 13 30.69 17.03 -10.55
C GLU A 13 30.91 17.91 -11.81
N SER A 14 32.15 18.12 -12.21
CA SER A 14 32.48 18.93 -13.40
C SER A 14 32.01 18.31 -14.72
N LYS A 15 31.92 16.96 -14.76
CA LYS A 15 31.63 16.16 -15.95
C LYS A 15 30.14 15.87 -16.11
N PHE A 16 29.40 15.75 -15.01
CA PHE A 16 27.98 15.38 -15.03
C PHE A 16 27.03 16.43 -14.44
N CYS A 17 27.50 17.32 -13.56
CA CYS A 17 26.65 18.28 -12.85
C CYS A 17 26.77 19.72 -13.38
N ARG A 18 27.26 19.92 -14.62
CA ARG A 18 27.25 21.24 -15.29
C ARG A 18 25.88 21.88 -15.09
N PRO A 19 25.79 23.04 -14.42
CA PRO A 19 24.53 23.74 -14.26
C PRO A 19 24.01 24.03 -15.67
N ASP A 20 22.84 23.48 -15.98
CA ASP A 20 22.12 23.79 -17.19
C ASP A 20 21.96 25.33 -17.26
N PRO A 21 22.56 26.01 -18.26
CA PRO A 21 22.40 27.45 -18.42
C PRO A 21 20.93 27.86 -18.52
N LEU A 22 20.01 26.93 -18.80
CA LEU A 22 18.58 27.17 -18.92
C LEU A 22 17.87 27.41 -17.58
N ARG A 23 18.54 27.34 -16.42
CA ARG A 23 17.95 27.74 -15.13
C ARG A 23 18.23 29.17 -14.67
N LEU A 24 18.92 29.98 -15.47
CA LEU A 24 19.12 31.41 -15.16
C LEU A 24 18.30 32.30 -16.10
N GLY A 25 16.97 32.28 -15.91
CA GLY A 25 16.02 33.09 -16.66
C GLY A 25 15.48 34.25 -15.83
N THR A 26 15.89 35.47 -16.22
CA THR A 26 15.13 36.73 -16.06
C THR A 26 15.31 37.49 -14.74
N VAL A 27 16.36 38.32 -14.68
CA VAL A 27 16.20 39.76 -14.40
C VAL A 27 17.18 40.53 -15.31
N GLU A 28 16.62 41.10 -16.39
CA GLU A 28 16.89 42.40 -17.04
C GLU A 28 18.14 43.20 -16.58
N ARG A 29 18.97 43.86 -17.43
CA ARG A 29 18.91 44.39 -18.81
C ARG A 29 20.29 45.08 -19.13
N PRO A 30 20.51 45.83 -20.24
CA PRO A 30 20.99 45.46 -21.59
C PRO A 30 22.33 46.13 -22.03
N ARG A 31 22.92 45.72 -23.18
CA ARG A 31 23.42 46.60 -24.27
C ARG A 31 24.16 45.84 -25.41
N GLY A 32 23.76 46.11 -26.66
CA GLY A 32 24.49 45.80 -27.92
C GLY A 32 24.34 44.35 -28.39
N GLY A 33 24.14 44.01 -29.67
CA GLY A 33 24.07 44.70 -30.95
C GLY A 33 24.17 43.61 -32.04
N GLY A 34 23.47 43.77 -33.18
CA GLY A 34 23.81 43.08 -34.44
C GLY A 34 22.86 42.00 -34.99
N GLY A 35 22.34 42.25 -36.22
CA GLY A 35 21.97 41.31 -37.30
C GLY A 35 20.78 40.37 -37.08
N GLY A 36 19.64 40.45 -37.80
CA GLY A 36 19.45 40.07 -39.22
C GLY A 36 19.23 38.54 -39.30
N PHE A 37 18.08 37.96 -39.72
CA PHE A 37 17.46 38.02 -41.05
C PHE A 37 16.07 37.32 -41.06
N PHE A 38 15.15 37.91 -41.84
CA PHE A 38 13.91 37.48 -42.55
C PHE A 38 13.63 35.96 -42.72
N GLY A 39 12.41 35.43 -42.94
CA GLY A 39 11.06 35.91 -43.31
C GLY A 39 10.14 34.67 -43.46
N HIS A 40 8.80 34.76 -43.37
CA HIS A 40 7.84 34.73 -44.50
C HIS A 40 6.42 34.72 -43.87
N ASP A 41 5.56 35.74 -44.02
CA ASP A 41 4.56 35.97 -45.09
C ASP A 41 3.46 34.88 -45.19
N GLN A 42 2.16 35.11 -45.37
CA GLN A 42 1.37 36.29 -45.74
C GLN A 42 -0.15 36.00 -45.53
N ASN A 43 -0.85 36.96 -44.92
CA ASN A 43 -2.22 37.47 -45.17
C ASN A 43 -3.46 36.59 -45.51
N ARG A 44 -4.40 36.64 -44.56
CA ARG A 44 -5.88 36.86 -44.60
C ARG A 44 -6.52 37.32 -45.93
N ALA A 45 -7.58 36.61 -46.36
CA ALA A 45 -8.77 37.16 -47.04
C ALA A 45 -9.98 36.21 -46.92
N GLU A 46 -11.16 36.80 -46.76
CA GLU A 46 -12.45 36.21 -46.40
C GLU A 46 -13.18 35.52 -47.57
N ALA A 47 -14.02 34.51 -47.23
CA ALA A 47 -15.44 34.39 -47.60
C ALA A 47 -15.90 33.01 -48.09
N LYS A 48 -16.99 32.56 -47.46
CA LYS A 48 -18.08 31.67 -47.92
C LYS A 48 -17.89 30.14 -47.86
N GLU A 49 -18.57 29.60 -46.85
CA GLU A 49 -19.61 28.57 -46.95
C GLU A 49 -19.19 27.17 -47.43
N ASN A 50 -19.07 26.21 -46.49
CA ASN A 50 -19.67 24.87 -46.57
C ASN A 50 -19.40 24.03 -45.30
N LEU A 51 -20.46 23.80 -44.53
CA LEU A 51 -20.90 22.49 -44.00
C LEU A 51 -19.84 21.40 -43.75
N ARG A 52 -19.51 21.11 -42.48
CA ARG A 52 -19.81 19.81 -41.83
C ARG A 52 -19.28 19.72 -40.40
N SER A 53 -20.23 19.40 -39.51
CA SER A 53 -20.09 18.56 -38.31
C SER A 53 -19.25 19.10 -37.15
N ALA A 54 -19.95 19.77 -36.23
CA ALA A 54 -19.60 19.82 -34.83
C ALA A 54 -19.76 18.41 -34.23
N GLU A 55 -18.66 17.79 -33.80
CA GLU A 55 -18.66 16.64 -32.89
C GLU A 55 -18.55 17.19 -31.46
N THR A 56 -19.70 17.45 -30.87
CA THR A 56 -19.86 17.59 -29.42
C THR A 56 -19.49 16.25 -28.78
N PHE A 57 -18.38 16.24 -28.05
CA PHE A 57 -17.95 15.13 -27.20
C PHE A 57 -18.88 15.05 -25.98
N GLU A 58 -20.07 14.47 -26.18
CA GLU A 58 -20.95 14.00 -25.10
C GLU A 58 -20.34 12.70 -24.56
N LYS A 59 -19.52 12.77 -23.50
CA LYS A 59 -18.88 11.55 -22.94
C LYS A 59 -18.60 11.62 -21.43
N GLU A 60 -19.51 12.20 -20.66
CA GLU A 60 -19.47 12.16 -19.20
C GLU A 60 -20.50 11.16 -18.63
N ASP A 61 -21.64 10.92 -19.31
CA ASP A 61 -22.70 9.98 -18.89
C ASP A 61 -22.36 8.47 -19.08
N ASP A 62 -21.34 8.16 -19.88
CA ASP A 62 -20.90 6.78 -20.12
C ASP A 62 -20.25 6.17 -18.85
N LEU A 63 -19.54 6.97 -18.06
CA LEU A 63 -18.82 6.47 -16.88
C LEU A 63 -19.77 6.09 -15.75
N ASP A 64 -20.76 6.93 -15.47
CA ASP A 64 -21.75 6.66 -14.40
C ASP A 64 -22.62 5.44 -14.74
N SER A 65 -22.91 5.23 -16.03
CA SER A 65 -23.62 4.04 -16.51
C SER A 65 -22.83 2.76 -16.27
N LEU A 66 -21.53 2.75 -16.58
CA LEU A 66 -20.63 1.61 -16.34
C LEU A 66 -20.43 1.33 -14.85
N ILE A 67 -20.40 2.38 -14.02
CA ILE A 67 -20.31 2.25 -12.56
C ILE A 67 -21.56 1.54 -12.03
N ASN A 68 -22.76 1.95 -12.46
CA ASN A 68 -24.01 1.33 -12.02
C ASN A 68 -24.13 -0.13 -12.44
N GLU A 69 -23.67 -0.51 -13.64
CA GLU A 69 -23.64 -1.92 -14.09
C GLU A 69 -22.77 -2.81 -13.19
N ILE A 70 -21.67 -2.29 -12.64
CA ILE A 70 -20.78 -3.05 -11.73
C ILE A 70 -21.43 -3.23 -10.34
N PHE A 71 -22.21 -2.25 -9.88
CA PHE A 71 -22.88 -2.28 -8.58
C PHE A 71 -24.25 -2.96 -8.61
N GLU A 72 -24.86 -3.16 -9.78
CA GLU A 72 -26.04 -4.00 -9.94
C GLU A 72 -25.65 -5.48 -9.76
N GLU A 73 -25.84 -5.98 -8.54
CA GLU A 73 -25.62 -7.39 -8.18
C GLU A 73 -26.33 -8.31 -9.20
N PRO A 74 -25.64 -9.32 -9.78
CA PRO A 74 -26.29 -10.23 -10.70
C PRO A 74 -27.35 -11.01 -9.92
N HIS A 75 -28.60 -10.91 -10.37
CA HIS A 75 -29.71 -11.71 -9.88
C HIS A 75 -29.45 -13.18 -10.25
N PHE A 76 -28.68 -13.89 -9.43
CA PHE A 76 -28.41 -15.32 -9.61
C PHE A 76 -29.68 -16.10 -9.26
N ASP A 77 -30.56 -16.23 -10.25
CA ASP A 77 -31.73 -17.09 -10.18
C ASP A 77 -31.34 -18.55 -9.96
N LYS A 78 -31.92 -19.09 -8.88
CA LYS A 78 -31.84 -20.46 -8.39
C LYS A 78 -32.12 -21.50 -9.48
N LYS A 79 -31.14 -22.35 -9.79
CA LYS A 79 -31.39 -23.74 -10.26
C LYS A 79 -30.50 -24.77 -9.54
N HIS A 80 -31.07 -25.31 -8.47
CA HIS A 80 -31.01 -26.72 -8.04
C HIS A 80 -29.75 -27.55 -8.36
N PHE A 81 -28.89 -27.75 -7.36
CA PHE A 81 -28.17 -29.01 -7.19
C PHE A 81 -28.40 -29.56 -5.77
N LYS A 82 -29.10 -30.70 -5.72
CA LYS A 82 -29.35 -31.49 -4.51
C LYS A 82 -28.02 -32.09 -4.04
N LEU A 83 -27.58 -31.78 -2.82
CA LEU A 83 -26.78 -32.69 -2.00
C LEU A 83 -27.12 -32.46 -0.53
N LYS A 84 -27.54 -33.54 0.13
CA LYS A 84 -28.03 -33.56 1.50
C LYS A 84 -26.86 -33.48 2.48
N SER A 85 -26.98 -32.65 3.50
CA SER A 85 -26.42 -32.86 4.84
C SER A 85 -27.11 -31.92 5.83
N LYS A 86 -27.72 -32.49 6.87
CA LYS A 86 -28.44 -31.81 7.95
C LYS A 86 -27.48 -31.48 9.10
N SER A 87 -27.56 -30.26 9.64
CA SER A 87 -27.41 -29.89 11.08
C SER A 87 -27.01 -28.40 11.14
N SER A 88 -27.97 -27.48 11.30
CA SER A 88 -28.45 -26.91 12.57
C SER A 88 -27.54 -25.80 13.17
N GLY A 89 -27.86 -24.56 12.79
CA GLY A 89 -27.91 -23.41 13.70
C GLY A 89 -26.61 -22.72 14.12
N ASN A 90 -26.29 -21.59 13.48
CA ASN A 90 -26.14 -20.30 14.18
C ASN A 90 -25.95 -19.14 13.20
N THR A 91 -26.78 -18.12 13.38
CA THR A 91 -26.73 -16.80 12.79
C THR A 91 -25.37 -16.16 13.04
N SER A 92 -24.58 -15.94 11.99
CA SER A 92 -23.41 -15.05 12.03
C SER A 92 -23.47 -14.14 10.82
N VAL A 93 -23.97 -12.93 11.05
CA VAL A 93 -23.93 -11.81 10.11
C VAL A 93 -22.45 -11.45 9.93
N ARG A 94 -21.77 -12.12 9.00
CA ARG A 94 -20.49 -11.64 8.47
C ARG A 94 -20.82 -10.49 7.55
N ALA A 95 -20.71 -9.27 8.07
CA ALA A 95 -20.58 -8.08 7.25
C ALA A 95 -19.32 -8.24 6.39
N SER A 96 -19.50 -8.69 5.15
CA SER A 96 -18.48 -8.60 4.12
C SER A 96 -18.33 -7.12 3.80
N ILE A 97 -17.35 -6.46 4.43
CA ILE A 97 -16.94 -5.10 4.05
C ILE A 97 -16.21 -5.25 2.72
N GLN A 98 -16.98 -5.24 1.64
CA GLN A 98 -16.46 -5.25 0.28
C GLN A 98 -15.60 -3.99 0.04
N GLY A 99 -14.30 -4.20 -0.18
CA GLY A 99 -13.70 -3.77 -1.45
C GLY A 99 -13.13 -2.36 -1.61
N LEU A 100 -12.79 -1.63 -0.54
CA LEU A 100 -11.90 -0.45 -0.67
C LEU A 100 -10.78 -0.60 0.34
N GLY A 101 -9.51 -0.53 -0.10
CA GLY A 101 -8.30 -0.81 0.69
C GLY A 101 -8.19 0.00 1.99
N LYS A 102 -8.87 -0.45 3.04
CA LYS A 102 -8.95 0.20 4.34
C LYS A 102 -7.75 -0.24 5.16
N SER A 103 -7.06 0.71 5.76
CA SER A 103 -5.98 0.45 6.73
C SER A 103 -6.50 0.63 8.15
N CYS A 104 -5.95 -0.13 9.09
CA CYS A 104 -6.19 0.12 10.52
C CYS A 104 -5.64 1.50 10.91
N SER A 105 -6.41 2.27 11.67
CA SER A 105 -6.01 3.56 12.22
C SER A 105 -6.71 3.81 13.57
N PRO A 106 -6.00 3.65 14.71
CA PRO A 106 -4.65 3.11 14.88
C PRO A 106 -4.58 1.59 14.66
N VAL A 107 -3.36 1.03 14.66
CA VAL A 107 -3.12 -0.41 14.45
C VAL A 107 -3.02 -1.10 15.80
N TYR A 108 -3.89 -2.08 16.05
CA TYR A 108 -3.83 -2.88 17.28
C TYR A 108 -3.35 -4.31 17.00
N ILE A 109 -2.63 -4.88 17.96
CA ILE A 109 -2.37 -6.33 18.09
C ILE A 109 -3.09 -6.83 19.35
N GLY A 110 -3.46 -8.09 19.39
CA GLY A 110 -4.18 -8.64 20.54
C GLY A 110 -4.07 -10.15 20.62
N GLY A 111 -4.38 -10.71 21.78
CA GLY A 111 -4.43 -12.15 21.99
C GLY A 111 -5.53 -12.84 21.18
N SER A 112 -5.61 -14.17 21.31
CA SER A 112 -6.58 -15.00 20.60
C SER A 112 -8.04 -14.72 20.98
N THR A 113 -8.28 -14.06 22.12
CA THR A 113 -9.61 -13.63 22.56
C THR A 113 -10.11 -12.38 21.82
N VAL A 114 -9.22 -11.61 21.19
CA VAL A 114 -9.55 -10.38 20.47
C VAL A 114 -9.87 -10.72 19.01
N PRO A 115 -11.03 -10.28 18.48
CA PRO A 115 -11.39 -10.53 17.08
C PRO A 115 -10.42 -9.82 16.13
N CYS A 116 -10.04 -10.51 15.07
CA CYS A 116 -9.24 -9.95 13.98
C CYS A 116 -10.08 -9.09 13.04
N GLY A 117 -9.44 -8.11 12.40
CA GLY A 117 -10.01 -7.29 11.34
C GLY A 117 -9.49 -5.86 11.36
N ILE A 118 -10.26 -4.96 10.75
CA ILE A 118 -9.89 -3.54 10.66
C ILE A 118 -10.06 -2.87 12.03
N GLY A 119 -8.95 -2.46 12.64
CA GLY A 119 -8.91 -1.67 13.86
C GLY A 119 -9.16 -0.18 13.60
N THR A 120 -10.13 0.39 14.30
CA THR A 120 -10.42 1.83 14.31
C THR A 120 -10.51 2.32 15.75
N ASN A 121 -10.34 3.62 15.99
CA ASN A 121 -10.50 4.19 17.35
C ASN A 121 -11.84 3.82 18.02
N ALA A 122 -12.93 3.71 17.24
CA ALA A 122 -14.24 3.33 17.75
C ALA A 122 -14.43 1.81 17.90
N SER A 123 -13.65 1.00 17.19
CA SER A 123 -13.71 -0.46 17.24
C SER A 123 -12.28 -1.03 17.25
N PRO A 124 -11.69 -1.20 18.44
CA PRO A 124 -10.39 -1.82 18.53
C PRO A 124 -10.47 -3.31 18.15
N ARG A 125 -9.73 -3.68 17.13
CA ARG A 125 -9.62 -5.05 16.60
C ARG A 125 -8.17 -5.34 16.26
N ALA A 126 -7.76 -6.59 16.44
CA ALA A 126 -6.40 -7.00 16.09
C ALA A 126 -6.25 -7.01 14.55
N CYS A 127 -5.24 -6.33 14.02
CA CYS A 127 -4.98 -6.36 12.59
C CYS A 127 -4.43 -7.74 12.18
N ASP A 128 -5.01 -8.33 11.14
CA ASP A 128 -4.56 -9.59 10.51
C ASP A 128 -3.68 -9.35 9.27
N HIS A 129 -3.68 -8.14 8.71
CA HIS A 129 -2.85 -7.74 7.57
C HIS A 129 -1.67 -6.88 8.03
N LEU A 130 -0.81 -7.42 8.89
CA LEU A 130 0.37 -6.71 9.40
C LEU A 130 1.58 -6.92 8.49
N ARG A 131 2.28 -5.84 8.16
CA ARG A 131 3.53 -5.84 7.39
C ARG A 131 4.64 -5.18 8.19
N CYS A 132 5.82 -5.79 8.20
CA CYS A 132 6.98 -5.21 8.86
C CYS A 132 7.74 -4.28 7.90
N THR A 133 7.98 -3.03 8.28
CA THR A 133 8.74 -2.06 7.46
C THR A 133 10.26 -2.23 7.59
N ALA A 134 10.72 -3.18 8.41
CA ALA A 134 12.14 -3.49 8.58
C ALA A 134 12.66 -4.52 7.58
N CYS A 135 11.88 -5.58 7.37
CA CYS A 135 12.22 -6.69 6.48
C CYS A 135 11.22 -6.80 5.31
N ASP A 136 10.26 -5.89 5.21
CA ASP A 136 9.21 -5.81 4.18
C ASP A 136 8.29 -7.04 4.03
N PHE A 137 8.45 -8.05 4.88
CA PHE A 137 7.62 -9.26 4.94
C PHE A 137 6.35 -9.08 5.79
N TRP A 138 5.37 -9.93 5.50
CA TRP A 138 4.16 -10.09 6.31
C TRP A 138 4.49 -10.63 7.71
N VAL A 139 3.70 -10.21 8.69
CA VAL A 139 3.75 -10.71 10.06
C VAL A 139 2.76 -11.87 10.17
N GLU A 140 3.26 -13.08 10.39
CA GLU A 140 2.39 -14.22 10.66
C GLU A 140 1.91 -14.16 12.11
N SER A 141 0.69 -14.65 12.32
CA SER A 141 0.08 -14.74 13.65
C SER A 141 -0.42 -16.14 13.95
N TYR A 142 -0.20 -16.60 15.17
CA TYR A 142 -0.60 -17.93 15.64
C TYR A 142 -1.41 -17.84 16.94
N ASP A 143 -2.65 -18.30 16.88
CA ASP A 143 -3.61 -18.28 17.99
C ASP A 143 -3.31 -19.34 19.05
N ASP A 144 -3.47 -18.97 20.32
CA ASP A 144 -3.22 -19.80 21.50
C ASP A 144 -1.76 -20.31 21.63
N TYR A 145 -0.83 -19.55 21.08
CA TYR A 145 0.60 -19.78 21.21
C TYR A 145 1.33 -18.54 21.71
N ARG A 146 2.48 -18.79 22.33
CA ARG A 146 3.51 -17.81 22.62
C ARG A 146 4.85 -18.30 22.09
N TRP A 147 5.77 -17.38 21.82
CA TRP A 147 7.15 -17.73 21.54
C TRP A 147 7.84 -18.25 22.80
N ASP A 148 8.64 -19.29 22.64
CA ASP A 148 9.51 -19.77 23.71
C ASP A 148 10.56 -18.72 24.09
N LYS A 149 11.04 -18.76 25.34
CA LYS A 149 12.07 -17.83 25.81
C LYS A 149 13.42 -18.04 25.12
N SER A 150 13.66 -19.22 24.54
CA SER A 150 14.86 -19.57 23.78
C SER A 150 14.81 -19.15 22.31
N CYS A 151 13.81 -18.36 21.90
CA CYS A 151 13.77 -17.78 20.56
C CYS A 151 14.84 -16.69 20.42
N ASP A 152 15.55 -16.71 19.29
CA ASP A 152 16.54 -15.70 18.93
C ASP A 152 16.28 -15.15 17.53
N TYR A 153 17.02 -14.10 17.17
CA TYR A 153 16.89 -13.44 15.86
C TYR A 153 17.21 -14.38 14.68
N LEU A 154 18.19 -15.27 14.84
CA LEU A 154 18.61 -16.19 13.77
C LEU A 154 17.53 -17.24 13.47
N PHE A 155 16.80 -17.66 14.49
CA PHE A 155 15.69 -18.58 14.34
C PHE A 155 14.62 -18.01 13.40
N PHE A 156 14.16 -16.77 13.61
CA PHE A 156 13.18 -16.17 12.71
C PHE A 156 13.77 -15.88 11.34
N ARG A 157 15.03 -15.43 11.28
CA ARG A 157 15.69 -15.14 10.00
C ARG A 157 15.74 -16.34 9.06
N ASN A 158 15.97 -17.54 9.60
CA ASN A 158 16.17 -18.76 8.83
C ASN A 158 14.90 -19.59 8.61
N ASN A 159 13.85 -19.39 9.43
CA ASN A 159 12.68 -20.26 9.45
C ASN A 159 11.37 -19.55 9.08
N MET A 160 11.36 -18.22 8.96
CA MET A 160 10.17 -17.48 8.56
C MET A 160 9.99 -17.56 7.03
N PRO A 161 8.79 -17.86 6.49
CA PRO A 161 7.50 -18.08 7.16
C PRO A 161 7.10 -19.56 7.39
N GLU A 162 8.04 -20.51 7.37
CA GLU A 162 7.73 -21.94 7.49
C GLU A 162 7.17 -22.34 8.86
N PHE A 163 5.84 -22.45 8.96
CA PHE A 163 5.13 -22.85 10.19
C PHE A 163 5.67 -24.13 10.84
N HIS A 164 5.99 -25.17 10.05
CA HIS A 164 6.50 -26.43 10.58
C HIS A 164 7.80 -26.26 11.39
N LYS A 165 8.67 -25.35 10.93
CA LYS A 165 9.92 -25.03 11.64
C LYS A 165 9.64 -24.14 12.84
N LEU A 166 8.79 -23.11 12.68
CA LEU A 166 8.41 -22.19 13.75
C LEU A 166 7.72 -22.90 14.93
N LYS A 167 6.90 -23.93 14.65
CA LYS A 167 6.18 -24.73 15.64
C LYS A 167 7.09 -25.35 16.71
N THR A 168 8.35 -25.62 16.38
CA THR A 168 9.33 -26.16 17.35
C THR A 168 9.58 -25.22 18.53
N LYS A 169 9.37 -23.91 18.36
CA LYS A 169 9.54 -22.86 19.38
C LYS A 169 8.22 -22.22 19.80
N LEU A 170 7.08 -22.75 19.36
CA LEU A 170 5.76 -22.30 19.80
C LEU A 170 5.32 -23.07 21.04
N VAL A 171 5.09 -22.35 22.13
CA VAL A 171 4.57 -22.89 23.39
C VAL A 171 3.08 -22.60 23.47
N LYS A 172 2.25 -23.63 23.71
CA LYS A 172 0.80 -23.45 23.86
C LYS A 172 0.50 -22.56 25.07
N LYS A 173 -0.23 -21.47 24.84
CA LYS A 173 -0.74 -20.58 25.88
C LYS A 173 -2.07 -20.01 25.43
N LYS A 174 -3.16 -20.46 26.05
CA LYS A 174 -4.52 -20.01 25.74
C LYS A 174 -4.67 -18.51 26.00
N GLY A 175 -5.35 -17.81 25.10
CA GLY A 175 -5.57 -16.36 25.19
C GLY A 175 -4.41 -15.52 24.65
N THR A 176 -3.29 -16.14 24.26
CA THR A 176 -2.15 -15.43 23.67
C THR A 176 -2.12 -15.61 22.16
N ARG A 177 -1.67 -14.60 21.44
CA ARG A 177 -1.34 -14.70 20.01
C ARG A 177 0.13 -14.39 19.81
N ALA A 178 0.83 -15.29 19.12
CA ALA A 178 2.23 -15.13 18.76
C ALA A 178 2.32 -14.50 17.37
N TYR A 179 2.96 -13.33 17.29
CA TYR A 179 3.23 -12.61 16.05
C TYR A 179 4.72 -12.68 15.71
N ALA A 180 5.06 -12.88 14.44
CA ALA A 180 6.44 -12.79 14.00
C ALA A 180 6.57 -12.40 12.53
N CYS A 181 7.65 -11.70 12.22
CA CYS A 181 8.22 -11.58 10.89
C CYS A 181 9.66 -12.13 10.92
N GLN A 182 10.41 -11.96 9.83
CA GLN A 182 11.79 -12.46 9.74
C GLN A 182 12.75 -11.80 10.74
N CYS A 183 12.46 -10.57 11.20
CA CYS A 183 13.38 -9.79 12.03
C CYS A 183 12.88 -9.46 13.44
N SER A 184 11.59 -9.65 13.73
CA SER A 184 10.97 -9.28 15.00
C SER A 184 9.83 -10.22 15.33
N TRP A 185 9.59 -10.43 16.61
CA TRP A 185 8.55 -11.32 17.11
C TRP A 185 8.03 -10.79 18.45
N LYS A 186 6.75 -11.06 18.74
CA LYS A 186 6.11 -10.69 20.00
C LYS A 186 4.96 -11.62 20.30
N ALA A 187 4.74 -11.94 21.57
CA ALA A 187 3.54 -12.63 22.02
C ALA A 187 2.67 -11.63 22.80
N VAL A 188 1.38 -11.60 22.52
CA VAL A 188 0.43 -10.61 23.06
C VAL A 188 -0.79 -11.32 23.63
N GLU A 189 -1.20 -10.92 24.83
CA GLU A 189 -2.38 -11.46 25.53
C GLU A 189 -3.56 -10.49 25.47
N GLU A 190 -3.31 -9.22 25.76
CA GLU A 190 -4.32 -8.17 25.77
C GLU A 190 -4.20 -7.28 24.53
N LEU A 191 -5.30 -6.63 24.16
CA LEU A 191 -5.29 -5.66 23.08
C LEU A 191 -4.29 -4.53 23.39
N THR A 192 -3.29 -4.38 22.52
CA THR A 192 -2.21 -3.41 22.64
C THR A 192 -2.13 -2.58 21.35
N ASP A 193 -2.02 -1.26 21.50
CA ASP A 193 -1.76 -0.35 20.39
C ASP A 193 -0.28 -0.44 19.97
N LEU A 194 -0.02 -0.69 18.69
CA LEU A 194 1.35 -0.73 18.15
C LEU A 194 2.10 0.58 18.35
N GLN A 195 1.41 1.71 18.39
CA GLN A 195 2.06 3.01 18.57
C GLN A 195 2.79 3.13 19.91
N THR A 196 2.39 2.33 20.90
CA THR A 196 3.06 2.28 22.22
C THR A 196 4.35 1.45 22.20
N ASP A 197 4.55 0.60 21.20
CA ASP A 197 5.73 -0.26 21.09
C ASP A 197 6.64 0.20 19.95
N HIS A 198 7.54 1.12 20.26
CA HIS A 198 8.50 1.68 19.30
C HIS A 198 9.50 0.66 18.74
N GLN A 199 9.63 -0.53 19.34
CA GLN A 199 10.54 -1.57 18.83
C GLN A 199 9.93 -2.30 17.63
N LEU A 200 8.60 -2.39 17.57
CA LEU A 200 7.89 -3.07 16.50
C LEU A 200 7.60 -2.13 15.34
N ARG A 201 8.38 -2.30 14.28
CA ARG A 201 8.19 -1.61 12.99
C ARG A 201 7.11 -2.28 12.13
N TRP A 202 5.95 -2.55 12.71
CA TRP A 202 4.83 -3.19 12.02
C TRP A 202 3.76 -2.15 11.66
N VAL A 203 3.15 -2.30 10.49
CA VAL A 203 2.10 -1.41 9.98
C VAL A 203 0.99 -2.25 9.34
N CYS A 204 -0.22 -1.69 9.22
CA CYS A 204 -1.28 -2.35 8.47
C CYS A 204 -0.98 -2.28 6.96
N GLY A 205 -0.89 -3.43 6.31
CA GLY A 205 -0.66 -3.61 4.87
C GLY A 205 -1.89 -3.41 3.99
N LYS A 206 -2.97 -2.84 4.54
CA LYS A 206 -4.32 -2.70 3.95
C LYS A 206 -5.10 -4.02 3.91
N HIS A 207 -6.39 -3.93 4.23
CA HIS A 207 -7.37 -5.02 4.16
C HIS A 207 -8.20 -4.92 2.88
#